data_AF-A0A963EN74-F1
#
_entry.id   AF-A0A963EN74-F1
#
_cell.length_a   1.000
_cell.length_b   1.000
_cell.length_c   1.000
_cell.angle_alpha   90.00
_cell.angle_beta   90.00
_cell.angle_gamma   90.00
#
_symmetry.space_group_name_H-M   'P 1'
#
loop_
_entity.id
_entity.type
_entity.pdbx_description
1 polymer ?
#
loop_
_entity_poly.entity_id
_entity_poly.type
_entity_poly.pdbx_seq_one_letter_code
_entity_poly.pdbx_strand_id
1 'polypeptide(L)'
;MIRFPALTEGRLLRRYKRFLADVELADGSVMTAHCPNTGAMTGCAEPGSPVWLSRSDSPTRKYPFTWELVATPEGLACIHSARANAVVHEAFARGLVPGFAAWPTIRTEVKY
;
A
#
# COMPACT_ATOMS: atom_id res chain seq x y z
N MET A 1 5.46 14.01 -5.86
CA MET A 1 5.76 13.13 -4.73
C MET A 1 4.47 12.38 -4.47
N ILE A 2 4.46 11.05 -4.56
CA ILE A 2 3.24 10.28 -4.34
C ILE A 2 2.76 10.52 -2.92
N ARG A 3 1.49 10.93 -2.80
CA ARG A 3 0.83 11.18 -1.52
C ARG A 3 -0.30 10.19 -1.35
N PHE A 4 -0.47 9.72 -0.13
CA PHE A 4 -1.71 9.05 0.24
C PHE A 4 -2.81 10.10 0.43
N PRO A 5 -4.08 9.74 0.19
CA PRO A 5 -5.19 10.48 0.75
C PRO A 5 -5.14 10.40 2.29
N ALA A 6 -6.07 11.07 2.98
CA ALA A 6 -6.23 10.86 4.41
C ALA A 6 -6.35 9.36 4.71
N LEU A 7 -5.50 8.87 5.61
CA LEU A 7 -5.46 7.46 5.99
C LEU A 7 -6.20 7.26 7.31
N THR A 8 -6.94 6.17 7.38
CA THR A 8 -7.58 5.70 8.61
C THR A 8 -6.66 4.69 9.29
N GLU A 9 -6.27 4.96 10.52
CA GLU A 9 -5.49 4.03 11.34
C GLU A 9 -6.38 2.95 11.97
N GLY A 10 -5.83 1.74 12.11
CA GLY A 10 -6.47 0.63 12.82
C GLY A 10 -5.46 -0.43 13.24
N ARG A 11 -5.96 -1.53 13.81
CA ARG A 11 -5.16 -2.71 14.20
C ARG A 11 -5.54 -3.91 13.37
N LEU A 12 -4.55 -4.57 12.77
CA LEU A 12 -4.78 -5.78 12.00
C LEU A 12 -5.28 -6.90 12.91
N LEU A 13 -6.43 -7.50 12.62
CA LEU A 13 -6.89 -8.71 13.31
C LEU A 13 -6.39 -9.95 12.60
N ARG A 14 -6.53 -9.99 11.26
CA ARG A 14 -6.04 -11.07 10.42
C ARG A 14 -6.01 -10.67 8.95
N ARG A 15 -5.09 -11.27 8.19
CA ARG A 15 -5.12 -11.32 6.72
C ARG A 15 -5.53 -12.72 6.27
N TYR A 16 -6.41 -12.81 5.28
CA TYR A 16 -6.90 -14.09 4.78
C TYR A 16 -7.29 -14.01 3.30
N LYS A 17 -7.40 -15.17 2.66
CA LYS A 17 -7.68 -15.30 1.21
C LYS A 17 -6.75 -14.44 0.35
N ARG A 18 -5.55 -14.10 0.83
CA ARG A 18 -4.54 -13.20 0.23
C ARG A 18 -4.95 -11.73 0.06
N PHE A 19 -6.21 -11.46 -0.29
CA PHE A 19 -6.70 -10.12 -0.69
C PHE A 19 -7.65 -9.47 0.32
N LEU A 20 -7.87 -10.07 1.49
CA LEU A 20 -8.74 -9.53 2.55
C LEU A 20 -7.96 -9.40 3.86
N ALA A 21 -8.28 -8.36 4.61
CA ALA A 21 -7.82 -8.16 5.97
C ALA A 21 -8.97 -7.63 6.82
N ASP A 22 -9.17 -8.20 8.01
CA ASP A 22 -10.07 -7.62 9.01
C ASP A 22 -9.25 -6.72 9.93
N VAL A 23 -9.73 -5.49 10.15
CA VAL A 23 -9.03 -4.43 10.89
C VAL A 23 -10.00 -3.81 11.89
N GLU A 24 -9.55 -3.65 13.14
CA GLU A 24 -10.26 -2.94 14.19
C GLU A 24 -9.88 -1.46 14.18
N LEU A 25 -10.88 -0.57 14.16
CA LEU A 25 -10.69 0.88 14.19
C LEU A 25 -10.66 1.42 15.62
N ALA A 26 -10.32 2.70 15.77
CA ALA A 26 -10.24 3.37 17.07
C ALA A 26 -11.57 3.40 17.85
N ASP A 27 -12.71 3.29 17.17
CA ASP A 27 -14.04 3.21 17.78
C ASP A 27 -14.45 1.77 18.16
N GLY A 28 -13.57 0.79 17.96
CA GLY A 28 -13.80 -0.63 18.21
C GLY A 28 -14.58 -1.34 17.09
N SER A 29 -14.99 -0.63 16.02
CA SER A 29 -15.64 -1.26 14.89
C SER A 29 -14.64 -2.09 14.07
N VAL A 30 -15.10 -3.23 13.56
CA VAL A 30 -14.29 -4.11 12.70
C VAL A 30 -14.72 -3.96 11.25
N MET A 31 -13.75 -3.72 10.36
CA MET A 31 -13.97 -3.56 8.93
C MET A 31 -13.13 -4.55 8.14
N THR A 32 -13.68 -5.04 7.03
CA THR A 32 -12.89 -5.80 6.04
C THR A 32 -12.31 -4.84 4.99
N ALA A 33 -10.99 -4.78 4.93
CA ALA A 33 -10.23 -4.04 3.93
C ALA A 33 -9.73 -4.96 2.81
N HIS A 34 -9.58 -4.39 1.62
CA HIS A 34 -8.82 -5.02 0.54
C HIS A 34 -7.31 -4.99 0.86
N CYS A 35 -6.65 -6.14 0.73
CA CYS A 35 -5.20 -6.26 0.76
C CYS A 35 -4.66 -6.29 -0.69
N PRO A 36 -4.00 -5.21 -1.17
CA PRO A 36 -3.46 -5.10 -2.53
C PRO A 36 -2.09 -5.78 -2.68
N ASN A 37 -1.81 -6.81 -1.88
CA ASN A 37 -0.56 -7.57 -1.92
C ASN A 37 -0.87 -9.07 -1.95
N THR A 38 -0.42 -9.77 -3.00
CA THR A 38 -0.64 -11.21 -3.19
C THR A 38 0.48 -12.07 -2.62
N GLY A 39 1.60 -11.47 -2.20
CA GLY A 39 2.78 -12.16 -1.68
C GLY A 39 2.60 -12.67 -0.25
N ALA A 40 3.66 -13.29 0.29
CA ALA A 40 3.65 -13.86 1.63
C ALA A 40 3.40 -12.81 2.74
N MET A 41 3.87 -11.56 2.54
CA MET A 41 3.83 -10.49 3.55
C MET A 41 4.46 -10.88 4.90
N THR A 42 5.52 -11.70 4.86
CA THR A 42 6.31 -12.06 6.05
C THR A 42 6.76 -10.81 6.80
N GLY A 43 6.42 -10.72 8.10
CA GLY A 43 6.72 -9.55 8.92
C GLY A 43 5.84 -8.31 8.67
N CYS A 44 4.89 -8.38 7.73
CA CYS A 44 4.00 -7.28 7.35
C CYS A 44 2.52 -7.59 7.61
N ALA A 45 2.19 -8.77 8.17
CA ALA A 45 0.81 -9.20 8.38
C ALA A 45 0.59 -9.85 9.76
N GLU A 46 1.36 -9.41 10.75
CA GLU A 46 1.23 -9.88 12.13
C GLU A 46 -0.04 -9.32 12.80
N PRO A 47 -0.90 -10.17 13.38
CA PRO A 47 -2.04 -9.70 14.16
C PRO A 47 -1.63 -8.74 15.28
N GLY A 48 -2.43 -7.69 15.48
CA GLY A 48 -2.18 -6.60 16.43
C GLY A 48 -1.38 -5.42 15.86
N SER A 49 -0.72 -5.59 14.71
CA SER A 49 0.07 -4.52 14.09
C SER A 49 -0.78 -3.28 13.74
N PRO A 50 -0.28 -2.07 14.02
CA PRO A 50 -0.84 -0.83 13.47
C PRO A 50 -0.84 -0.85 11.94
N VAL A 51 -1.97 -0.49 11.35
CA VAL A 51 -2.16 -0.42 9.90
C VAL A 51 -2.85 0.87 9.51
N TRP A 52 -2.62 1.30 8.26
CA TRP A 52 -3.26 2.47 7.68
C TRP A 52 -4.00 2.10 6.41
N LEU A 53 -5.25 2.55 6.34
CA LEU A 53 -6.18 2.25 5.26
C LEU A 53 -6.49 3.52 4.47
N SER A 54 -6.45 3.44 3.15
CA SER A 54 -7.08 4.46 2.30
C SER A 54 -8.55 4.11 2.07
N ARG A 55 -9.41 5.13 1.91
CA ARG A 55 -10.82 4.95 1.54
C ARG A 55 -11.02 5.35 0.09
N SER A 56 -11.76 4.53 -0.64
CA SER A 56 -12.25 4.83 -1.99
C SER A 56 -13.72 5.26 -1.92
N ASP A 57 -14.05 6.35 -2.61
CA ASP A 57 -15.44 6.83 -2.74
C ASP A 57 -16.22 6.11 -3.85
N SER A 58 -15.57 5.25 -4.63
CA SER A 58 -16.23 4.47 -5.68
C SER A 58 -17.38 3.60 -5.11
N PRO A 59 -18.63 3.83 -5.55
CA PRO A 59 -19.80 3.10 -5.01
C PRO A 59 -19.86 1.64 -5.47
N THR A 60 -19.07 1.26 -6.49
CA THR A 60 -19.05 -0.10 -7.05
C THR A 60 -18.11 -1.03 -6.28
N ARG A 61 -17.30 -0.51 -5.34
CA ARG A 61 -16.39 -1.33 -4.54
C ARG A 61 -17.13 -2.04 -3.43
N LYS A 62 -17.00 -3.37 -3.40
CA LYS A 62 -17.48 -4.20 -2.28
C LYS A 62 -16.77 -3.86 -0.96
N TYR A 63 -15.46 -3.59 -1.01
CA TYR A 63 -14.65 -3.19 0.13
C TYR A 63 -14.11 -1.78 -0.13
N PRO A 64 -14.62 -0.75 0.58
CA PRO A 64 -14.24 0.65 0.32
C PRO A 64 -12.84 0.98 0.83
N PHE A 65 -12.32 0.20 1.80
CA PHE A 65 -11.00 0.39 2.36
C PHE A 65 -9.94 -0.46 1.66
N THR A 66 -8.77 0.12 1.46
CA THR A 66 -7.56 -0.57 0.97
C THR A 66 -6.46 -0.43 2.00
N TRP A 67 -5.82 -1.53 2.38
CA TRP A 67 -4.69 -1.52 3.28
C TRP A 67 -3.44 -1.02 2.54
N GLU A 68 -2.87 0.09 3.02
CA GLU A 68 -1.73 0.77 2.38
C GLU A 68 -0.42 0.52 3.13
N LEU A 69 -0.43 0.75 4.45
CA LEU A 69 0.77 0.73 5.29
C LEU A 69 0.59 -0.18 6.50
N VAL A 70 1.70 -0.72 6.99
CA VAL A 70 1.79 -1.45 8.27
C VAL A 70 3.02 -0.99 9.03
N ALA A 71 2.93 -0.95 10.36
CA ALA A 71 4.10 -0.77 11.21
C ALA A 71 4.81 -2.12 11.38
N THR A 72 6.12 -2.12 11.13
CA THR A 72 7.04 -3.22 11.39
C THR A 72 8.07 -2.77 12.44
N PRO A 73 8.87 -3.69 13.01
CA PRO A 73 9.95 -3.33 13.93
C PRO A 73 10.95 -2.31 13.35
N GLU A 74 11.13 -2.30 12.02
CA GLU A 74 12.08 -1.43 11.30
C GLU A 74 11.46 -0.11 10.84
N GLY A 75 10.15 0.08 11.00
CA GLY A 75 9.44 1.30 10.61
C GLY A 75 8.17 1.03 9.82
N LEU A 76 7.77 1.99 8.98
CA LEU A 76 6.57 1.85 8.14
C LEU A 76 6.89 1.13 6.84
N ALA A 77 6.18 0.04 6.56
CA ALA A 77 6.21 -0.64 5.29
C ALA A 77 4.94 -0.33 4.46
N CYS A 78 5.14 0.05 3.19
CA CYS A 78 4.05 0.15 2.22
C CYS A 78 3.78 -1.23 1.61
N ILE A 79 2.64 -1.84 1.96
CA ILE A 79 2.30 -3.18 1.49
C ILE A 79 1.68 -3.16 0.09
N HIS A 80 1.20 -2.00 -0.38
CA HIS A 80 0.65 -1.81 -1.71
C HIS A 80 1.75 -1.74 -2.77
N SER A 81 2.23 -2.91 -3.21
CA SER A 81 3.40 -3.05 -4.07
C SER A 81 3.30 -2.31 -5.41
N ALA A 82 2.10 -2.22 -6.00
CA ALA A 82 1.88 -1.48 -7.24
C ALA A 82 2.26 0.02 -7.16
N ARG A 83 2.30 0.60 -5.95
CA ARG A 83 2.75 2.00 -5.76
C ARG A 83 4.25 2.18 -6.02
N ALA A 84 5.06 1.13 -5.87
CA ALA A 84 6.51 1.21 -6.06
C ALA A 84 6.88 1.71 -7.46
N ASN A 85 6.22 1.19 -8.51
CA ASN A 85 6.47 1.59 -9.89
C ASN A 85 6.28 3.10 -10.09
N ALA A 86 5.22 3.65 -9.51
CA ALA A 86 4.93 5.08 -9.62
C ALA A 86 5.95 5.92 -8.82
N VAL A 87 6.39 5.46 -7.64
CA VAL A 87 7.47 6.13 -6.86
C VAL A 87 8.77 6.18 -7.67
N VAL A 88 9.15 5.04 -8.24
CA VAL A 88 10.37 4.91 -9.05
C VAL A 88 10.28 5.77 -10.31
N HIS A 89 9.14 5.74 -11.02
CA HIS A 89 8.92 6.58 -12.19
C HIS A 89 9.08 8.06 -11.85
N GLU A 90 8.47 8.53 -10.75
CA GLU A 90 8.61 9.92 -10.32
C GLU A 90 10.05 10.28 -9.97
N ALA A 91 10.78 9.38 -9.30
CA ALA A 91 12.18 9.60 -8.94
C ALA A 91 13.05 9.80 -10.19
N PHE A 92 12.85 8.98 -11.23
CA PHE A 92 13.53 9.15 -12.51
C PHE A 92 13.11 10.44 -13.23
N ALA A 93 11.81 10.71 -13.33
CA ALA A 93 11.31 11.90 -14.00
C ALA A 93 11.81 13.22 -13.37
N ARG A 94 12.12 13.19 -12.07
CA ARG A 94 12.67 14.33 -11.31
C ARG A 94 14.19 14.34 -11.21
N GLY A 95 14.88 13.39 -11.84
CA GLY A 95 16.35 13.29 -11.80
C GLY A 95 16.91 12.98 -10.40
N LEU A 96 16.12 12.38 -9.52
CA LEU A 96 16.52 12.04 -8.15
C LEU A 96 17.39 10.76 -8.09
N VAL A 97 17.39 9.96 -9.15
CA VAL A 97 18.20 8.75 -9.27
C VAL A 97 19.49 9.09 -10.04
N PRO A 98 20.67 9.11 -9.39
CA PRO A 98 21.92 9.43 -10.06
C PRO A 98 22.32 8.35 -11.06
N GLY A 99 23.10 8.74 -12.08
CA GLY A 99 23.65 7.81 -13.08
C GLY A 99 22.77 7.60 -14.32
N PHE A 100 21.56 8.15 -14.39
CA PHE A 100 20.63 7.95 -15.51
C PHE A 100 20.40 9.19 -16.38
N ALA A 101 21.17 10.26 -16.21
CA ALA A 101 20.98 11.54 -16.90
C ALA A 101 21.05 11.45 -18.44
N ALA A 102 21.79 10.47 -18.98
CA ALA A 102 21.90 10.25 -20.43
C ALA A 102 20.66 9.57 -21.05
N TRP A 103 19.71 9.09 -20.25
CA TRP A 103 18.50 8.40 -20.70
C TRP A 103 17.24 9.16 -20.23
N PRO A 104 16.89 10.29 -20.89
CA PRO A 104 15.78 11.14 -20.47
C PRO A 104 14.40 10.54 -20.75
N THR A 105 14.32 9.56 -21.67
CA THR A 105 13.06 8.94 -22.07
C THR A 105 12.72 7.79 -21.13
N ILE A 106 11.59 7.90 -20.44
CA ILE A 106 11.06 6.87 -19.54
C ILE A 106 9.83 6.24 -20.21
N ARG A 107 9.78 4.90 -20.24
CA ARG A 107 8.61 4.14 -20.72
C ARG A 107 8.22 3.11 -19.67
N THR A 108 6.92 2.98 -19.40
CA THR A 108 6.35 2.02 -18.44
C THR A 108 5.78 0.79 -19.17
N GLU A 109 5.81 -0.38 -18.53
CA GLU A 109 5.15 -1.60 -19.02
C GLU A 109 5.54 -1.99 -20.47
N VAL A 110 6.81 -1.85 -20.82
CA VAL A 110 7.33 -2.20 -22.15
C VAL A 110 7.31 -3.72 -22.33
N LYS A 111 6.53 -4.20 -23.31
CA LYS A 111 6.55 -5.61 -23.73
C LYS A 111 7.88 -5.93 -24.41
N TYR A 112 8.45 -7.07 -24.05
CA TYR A 112 9.67 -7.64 -24.63
C TYR A 112 9.38 -8.97 -25.30
#